data_AF-A0A7V1RFY3-F1
#
_entry.id   AF-A0A7V1RFY3-F1
#
_cell.length_a   1.000
_cell.length_b   1.000
_cell.length_c   1.000
_cell.angle_alpha   90.00
_cell.angle_beta   90.00
_cell.angle_gamma   90.00
#
_symmetry.space_group_name_H-M   'P 1'
#
loop_
_entity.id
_entity.type
_entity.pdbx_description
1 polymer ?
#
loop_
_entity_poly.entity_id
_entity_poly.type
_entity_poly.pdbx_seq_one_letter_code
_entity_poly.pdbx_strand_id
1 'polypeptide(L)'
;MTVRARGPRWRLAAAALAAVAAVGAASGVGGQSADNLRILDRPGRRGDTPEKRFAPWELPFRLPRRTAANVEHRSEPFYAVVLARDPDPACDGGVFTRSVERLRKEAARRFPGRRVFAEHQCPDPGAVGYVEVVQVRPETGAGAFVAVFAGRTPAQADPVLRRARRIYPAARLVRLFATWSRTVPQHPAGRGGHVRMSTSVTAT
;
A
#
# COMPACT_ATOMS: atom_id res chain seq x y z
N MET A 1 -6.32 -50.94 -48.84
CA MET A 1 -6.14 -51.53 -47.49
C MET A 1 -6.58 -50.51 -46.46
N THR A 2 -7.56 -50.90 -45.66
CA THR A 2 -8.40 -50.07 -44.81
C THR A 2 -7.86 -50.12 -43.38
N VAL A 3 -7.61 -48.98 -42.72
CA VAL A 3 -7.43 -48.96 -41.26
C VAL A 3 -8.13 -47.72 -40.68
N ARG A 4 -9.26 -47.96 -40.02
CA ARG A 4 -9.98 -47.03 -39.14
C ARG A 4 -9.23 -46.94 -37.80
N ALA A 5 -8.93 -45.73 -37.31
CA ALA A 5 -8.49 -45.51 -35.94
C ALA A 5 -9.63 -44.89 -35.10
N ARG A 6 -9.96 -45.58 -34.00
CA ARG A 6 -11.06 -45.30 -33.06
C ARG A 6 -10.64 -44.22 -32.07
N GLY A 7 -11.54 -43.27 -31.79
CA GLY A 7 -11.35 -42.23 -30.77
C GLY A 7 -11.45 -42.76 -29.32
N PRO A 8 -10.85 -42.06 -28.34
CA PRO A 8 -10.93 -42.44 -26.94
C PRO A 8 -12.16 -41.83 -26.25
N ARG A 9 -12.99 -42.73 -25.69
CA ARG A 9 -14.07 -42.43 -24.75
C ARG A 9 -13.49 -42.33 -23.35
N TRP A 10 -13.43 -41.13 -22.78
CA TRP A 10 -13.11 -40.96 -21.36
C TRP A 10 -14.40 -40.85 -20.55
N ARG A 11 -14.51 -41.77 -19.60
CA ARG A 11 -15.63 -41.94 -18.66
C ARG A 11 -15.58 -40.85 -17.59
N LEU A 12 -16.74 -40.25 -17.32
CA LEU A 12 -17.00 -39.42 -16.15
C LEU A 12 -16.90 -40.30 -14.89
N ALA A 13 -16.03 -39.92 -13.95
CA ALA A 13 -16.05 -40.43 -12.58
C ALA A 13 -16.41 -39.26 -11.65
N ALA A 14 -17.64 -39.30 -11.15
CA ALA A 14 -18.09 -38.46 -10.06
C ALA A 14 -17.46 -38.97 -8.76
N ALA A 15 -16.82 -38.09 -8.00
CA ALA A 15 -16.46 -38.32 -6.61
C ALA A 15 -17.12 -37.24 -5.77
N ALA A 16 -18.19 -37.62 -5.08
CA ALA A 16 -18.73 -36.90 -3.95
C ALA A 16 -17.85 -37.20 -2.73
N LEU A 17 -17.42 -36.18 -2.01
CA LEU A 17 -16.82 -36.35 -0.68
C LEU A 17 -17.28 -35.25 0.25
N ALA A 18 -17.64 -35.72 1.44
CA ALA A 18 -18.44 -35.08 2.46
C ALA A 18 -17.76 -33.86 3.10
N ALA A 19 -18.62 -32.95 3.54
CA ALA A 19 -18.28 -31.76 4.30
C ALA A 19 -17.73 -32.12 5.70
N VAL A 20 -16.58 -31.58 6.05
CA VAL A 20 -16.08 -31.51 7.42
C VAL A 20 -16.47 -30.14 7.98
N ALA A 21 -17.31 -30.15 9.01
CA ALA A 21 -17.65 -28.96 9.78
C ALA A 21 -16.46 -28.58 10.67
N ALA A 22 -15.82 -27.44 10.39
CA ALA A 22 -14.80 -26.86 11.24
C ALA A 22 -15.46 -25.91 12.28
N VAL A 23 -15.27 -26.25 13.55
CA VAL A 23 -15.64 -25.43 14.71
C VAL A 23 -14.81 -24.14 14.69
N GLY A 24 -15.50 -23.00 14.68
CA GLY A 24 -14.90 -21.68 14.65
C GLY A 24 -14.26 -21.30 15.99
N ALA A 25 -12.93 -21.17 16.00
CA ALA A 25 -12.22 -20.39 17.00
C ALA A 25 -12.20 -18.93 16.53
N ALA A 26 -13.02 -18.10 17.15
CA ALA A 26 -12.99 -16.65 16.99
C ALA A 26 -11.75 -16.08 17.70
N SER A 27 -10.62 -16.10 17.02
CA SER A 27 -9.48 -15.26 17.39
C SER A 27 -9.81 -13.82 17.01
N GLY A 28 -9.86 -12.94 18.00
CA GLY A 28 -9.94 -11.49 17.81
C GLY A 28 -8.74 -11.00 17.02
N VAL A 29 -8.89 -10.92 15.70
CA VAL A 29 -7.95 -10.24 14.81
C VAL A 29 -8.37 -8.77 14.76
N GLY A 30 -7.44 -7.88 15.12
CA GLY A 30 -7.61 -6.43 15.08
C GLY A 30 -8.32 -6.00 13.80
N GLY A 31 -9.38 -5.23 13.96
CA GLY A 31 -10.28 -4.84 12.88
C GLY A 31 -9.56 -4.07 11.78
N GLN A 32 -9.16 -4.77 10.72
CA GLN A 32 -9.00 -4.18 9.41
C GLN A 32 -10.38 -3.63 9.04
N SER A 33 -10.57 -2.31 9.10
CA SER A 33 -11.76 -1.72 8.48
C SER A 33 -11.63 -1.97 6.98
N ALA A 34 -12.40 -2.93 6.48
CA ALA A 34 -12.47 -3.37 5.09
C ALA A 34 -13.12 -2.32 4.17
N ASP A 35 -12.89 -1.05 4.43
CA ASP A 35 -13.40 0.02 3.61
C ASP A 35 -12.53 0.06 2.35
N ASN A 36 -13.04 -0.38 1.20
CA ASN A 36 -12.38 -0.21 -0.10
C ASN A 36 -12.54 1.24 -0.55
N LEU A 37 -11.76 2.15 0.03
CA LEU A 37 -11.97 3.58 -0.12
C LEU A 37 -11.58 4.11 -1.50
N ARG A 38 -12.42 4.96 -2.08
CA ARG A 38 -12.25 5.41 -3.46
C ARG A 38 -10.98 6.25 -3.67
N ILE A 39 -10.18 5.89 -4.68
CA ILE A 39 -9.03 6.70 -5.12
C ILE A 39 -9.49 8.01 -5.78
N LEU A 40 -8.83 9.11 -5.44
CA LEU A 40 -9.01 10.42 -6.06
C LEU A 40 -7.90 10.63 -7.10
N ASP A 41 -8.19 10.18 -8.32
CA ASP A 41 -7.26 9.97 -9.43
C ASP A 41 -6.80 11.23 -10.17
N ARG A 42 -7.54 12.34 -10.04
CA ARG A 42 -7.23 13.60 -10.73
C ARG A 42 -6.26 14.48 -9.93
N PRO A 43 -5.27 15.13 -10.60
CA PRO A 43 -4.50 16.20 -10.00
C PRO A 43 -5.41 17.30 -9.43
N GLY A 44 -5.06 17.84 -8.26
CA GLY A 44 -5.83 18.91 -7.61
C GLY A 44 -7.05 18.46 -6.79
N ARG A 45 -7.56 17.23 -6.98
CA ARG A 45 -8.53 16.66 -6.03
C ARG A 45 -7.82 16.31 -4.72
N ARG A 46 -8.39 16.78 -3.62
CA ARG A 46 -7.92 16.55 -2.25
C ARG A 46 -8.88 15.57 -1.56
N GLY A 47 -8.31 14.69 -0.74
CA GLY A 47 -9.05 13.78 0.14
C GLY A 47 -8.95 14.20 1.60
N ASP A 48 -8.53 15.44 1.85
CA ASP A 48 -8.13 15.92 3.16
C ASP A 48 -9.28 15.81 4.17
N THR A 49 -8.95 15.33 5.37
CA THR A 49 -9.82 15.37 6.55
C THR A 49 -9.12 16.21 7.63
N PRO A 50 -9.80 16.55 8.75
CA PRO A 50 -9.13 17.16 9.89
C PRO A 50 -7.89 16.38 10.37
N GLU A 51 -7.91 15.05 10.24
CA GLU A 51 -6.88 14.13 10.71
C GLU A 51 -5.78 13.84 9.68
N LYS A 52 -6.04 14.00 8.39
CA LYS A 52 -5.07 13.75 7.32
C LYS A 52 -5.12 14.83 6.24
N ARG A 53 -3.99 15.49 6.03
CA ARG A 53 -3.72 16.27 4.82
C ARG A 53 -2.83 15.45 3.90
N PHE A 54 -3.29 15.19 2.69
CA PHE A 54 -2.50 14.45 1.72
C PHE A 54 -1.42 15.35 1.13
N ALA A 55 -0.19 14.87 1.14
CA ALA A 55 0.91 15.58 0.53
C ALA A 55 0.84 15.52 -1.01
N PRO A 56 1.51 16.43 -1.73
CA PRO A 56 1.48 16.49 -3.20
C PRO A 56 1.94 15.20 -3.90
N TRP A 57 2.80 14.42 -3.25
CA TRP A 57 3.35 13.15 -3.73
C TRP A 57 2.56 11.92 -3.28
N GLU A 58 1.53 12.11 -2.45
CA GLU A 58 0.65 11.02 -2.06
C GLU A 58 -0.50 10.89 -3.06
N LEU A 59 -0.95 9.65 -3.23
CA LEU A 59 -2.19 9.34 -3.95
C LEU A 59 -3.36 9.42 -2.96
N PRO A 60 -4.19 10.47 -3.04
CA PRO A 60 -5.29 10.65 -2.11
C PRO A 60 -6.39 9.64 -2.40
N PHE A 61 -7.02 9.19 -1.32
CA PHE A 61 -8.23 8.41 -1.35
C PHE A 61 -9.20 8.96 -0.31
N ARG A 62 -10.49 8.62 -0.46
CA ARG A 62 -11.52 9.13 0.44
C ARG A 62 -11.40 8.49 1.81
N LEU A 63 -11.00 9.23 2.83
CA LEU A 63 -11.08 8.74 4.20
C LEU A 63 -12.49 8.94 4.78
N PRO A 64 -12.91 8.12 5.77
CA PRO A 64 -14.09 8.41 6.56
C PRO A 64 -13.96 9.78 7.25
N ARG A 65 -15.10 10.44 7.54
CA ARG A 65 -15.11 11.74 8.23
C ARG A 65 -14.50 11.70 9.63
N ARG A 66 -14.44 10.51 10.24
CA ARG A 66 -13.83 10.25 11.56
C ARG A 66 -12.99 9.00 11.44
N THR A 67 -11.74 9.08 11.87
CA THR A 67 -10.79 7.97 11.77
C THR A 67 -10.40 7.49 13.17
N ALA A 68 -10.46 6.18 13.40
CA ALA A 68 -10.00 5.59 14.65
C ALA A 68 -8.46 5.57 14.71
N ALA A 69 -7.92 5.68 15.92
CA ALA A 69 -6.48 5.49 16.13
C ALA A 69 -6.10 4.04 15.83
N ASN A 70 -4.92 3.81 15.25
CA ASN A 70 -4.35 2.49 14.99
C ASN A 70 -5.24 1.57 14.12
N VAL A 71 -6.16 2.15 13.34
CA VAL A 71 -6.93 1.42 12.33
C VAL A 71 -6.34 1.75 10.97
N GLU A 72 -5.96 0.71 10.23
CA GLU A 72 -5.54 0.84 8.83
C GLU A 72 -6.78 1.08 7.96
N HIS A 73 -6.77 2.19 7.24
CA HIS A 73 -7.70 2.49 6.17
C HIS A 73 -7.03 2.16 4.83
N ARG A 74 -7.77 1.50 3.95
CA ARG A 74 -7.26 1.02 2.66
C ARG A 74 -8.07 1.60 1.50
N SER A 75 -7.45 1.83 0.36
CA SER A 75 -8.18 2.20 -0.85
C SER A 75 -8.83 0.99 -1.53
N GLU A 76 -9.71 1.24 -2.51
CA GLU A 76 -9.99 0.27 -3.56
C GLU A 76 -8.69 -0.09 -4.31
N PRO A 77 -8.55 -1.33 -4.82
CA PRO A 77 -7.37 -1.69 -5.59
C PRO A 77 -7.33 -0.91 -6.90
N PHE A 78 -6.15 -0.49 -7.30
CA PHE A 78 -5.94 0.27 -8.53
C PHE A 78 -4.69 -0.19 -9.27
N TYR A 79 -4.61 0.20 -10.54
CA TYR A 79 -3.46 -0.06 -11.37
C TYR A 79 -2.52 1.14 -11.37
N ALA A 80 -1.23 0.86 -11.18
CA ALA A 80 -0.18 1.85 -11.25
C ALA A 80 0.92 1.37 -12.19
N VAL A 81 1.53 2.31 -12.91
CA VAL A 81 2.74 2.04 -13.66
C VAL A 81 3.93 2.51 -12.82
N VAL A 82 4.68 1.56 -12.29
CA VAL A 82 5.95 1.82 -11.58
C VAL A 82 7.01 2.14 -12.62
N LEU A 83 7.60 3.34 -12.52
CA LEU A 83 8.57 3.86 -13.49
C LEU A 83 9.99 3.41 -13.17
N ALA A 84 10.35 3.44 -11.89
CA ALA A 84 11.62 3.00 -11.37
C ALA A 84 11.44 2.53 -9.92
N ARG A 85 12.33 1.63 -9.49
CA ARG A 85 12.55 1.27 -8.09
C ARG A 85 13.95 1.70 -7.71
N ASP A 86 14.07 2.32 -6.55
CA ASP A 86 15.32 2.56 -5.87
C ASP A 86 15.44 1.47 -4.78
N PRO A 87 16.36 0.50 -4.95
CA PRO A 87 16.49 -0.61 -4.03
C PRO A 87 17.16 -0.22 -2.70
N ASP A 88 17.85 0.92 -2.62
CA ASP A 88 18.59 1.35 -1.43
C ASP A 88 18.54 2.87 -1.22
N PRO A 89 17.35 3.43 -0.90
CA PRO A 89 17.20 4.84 -0.68
C PRO A 89 17.67 5.21 0.74
N ALA A 90 18.95 5.54 0.90
CA ALA A 90 19.43 6.13 2.15
C ALA A 90 18.73 7.49 2.39
N CYS A 91 18.03 7.64 3.52
CA CYS A 91 17.38 8.90 3.89
C CYS A 91 18.43 10.02 3.99
N ASP A 92 18.37 11.00 3.10
CA ASP A 92 19.28 12.16 3.05
C ASP A 92 18.85 13.31 3.99
N GLY A 93 18.13 12.98 5.06
CA GLY A 93 17.54 13.92 6.01
C GLY A 93 16.22 14.56 5.56
N GLY A 94 15.70 14.20 4.38
CA GLY A 94 14.38 14.60 3.88
C GLY A 94 13.30 13.53 4.07
N VAL A 95 12.04 13.92 3.82
CA VAL A 95 10.89 13.00 3.72
C VAL A 95 11.07 12.01 2.54
N PHE A 96 11.91 12.37 1.56
CA PHE A 96 12.34 11.50 0.47
C PHE A 96 13.80 11.81 0.16
N THR A 97 14.50 10.82 -0.40
CA THR A 97 15.72 11.10 -1.15
C THR A 97 15.45 12.13 -2.25
N ARG A 98 16.38 13.07 -2.44
CA ARG A 98 16.31 14.06 -3.53
C ARG A 98 16.17 13.41 -4.91
N SER A 99 16.72 12.20 -5.10
CA SER A 99 16.64 11.43 -6.35
C SER A 99 15.19 11.06 -6.68
N VAL A 100 14.45 10.50 -5.72
CA VAL A 100 13.06 10.09 -5.93
C VAL A 100 12.15 11.28 -6.15
N GLU A 101 12.31 12.37 -5.40
CA GLU A 101 11.48 13.55 -5.61
C GLU A 101 11.76 14.21 -6.97
N ARG A 102 13.03 14.25 -7.40
CA ARG A 102 13.40 14.73 -8.75
C ARG A 102 12.71 13.91 -9.83
N LEU A 103 12.78 12.58 -9.74
CA LEU A 103 12.13 11.67 -10.68
C LEU A 103 10.61 11.85 -10.68
N ARG A 104 9.99 11.97 -9.51
CA ARG A 104 8.53 12.19 -9.38
C ARG A 104 8.11 13.50 -10.06
N LYS A 105 8.83 14.60 -9.83
CA LYS A 105 8.56 15.89 -10.49
C LYS A 105 8.74 15.81 -12.00
N GLU A 106 9.76 15.09 -12.49
CA GLU A 106 9.94 14.85 -13.92
C GLU A 106 8.78 14.07 -14.51
N ALA A 107 8.42 12.94 -13.90
CA ALA A 107 7.30 12.13 -14.32
C ALA A 107 5.98 12.93 -14.33
N ALA A 108 5.73 13.79 -13.33
CA ALA A 108 4.55 14.64 -13.30
C ALA A 108 4.45 15.57 -14.53
N ARG A 109 5.58 16.05 -15.06
CA ARG A 109 5.61 16.82 -16.32
C ARG A 109 5.38 15.94 -17.55
N ARG A 110 5.87 14.69 -17.53
CA ARG A 110 5.74 13.73 -18.65
C ARG A 110 4.36 13.07 -18.73
N PHE A 111 3.58 13.06 -17.66
CA PHE A 111 2.22 12.51 -17.59
C PHE A 111 1.20 13.57 -17.14
N PRO A 112 0.97 14.63 -17.94
CA PRO A 112 -0.01 15.65 -17.60
C PRO A 112 -1.40 15.04 -17.42
N GLY A 113 -2.14 15.51 -16.42
CA GLY A 113 -3.47 15.03 -16.08
C GLY A 113 -3.51 13.69 -15.32
N ARG A 114 -2.36 13.08 -15.01
CA ARG A 114 -2.27 11.87 -14.18
C ARG A 114 -1.61 12.19 -12.84
N ARG A 115 -2.05 11.50 -11.79
CA ARG A 115 -1.38 11.56 -10.49
C ARG A 115 -0.07 10.78 -10.56
N VAL A 116 1.02 11.42 -10.15
CA VAL A 116 2.31 10.78 -9.96
C VAL A 116 2.62 10.81 -8.48
N PHE A 117 2.88 9.64 -7.91
CA PHE A 117 3.09 9.43 -6.49
C PHE A 117 4.36 8.62 -6.25
N ALA A 118 4.83 8.60 -5.01
CA ALA A 118 6.01 7.86 -4.61
C ALA A 118 5.77 7.10 -3.30
N GLU A 119 6.39 5.94 -3.16
CA GLU A 119 6.50 5.24 -1.87
C GLU A 119 7.40 6.04 -0.95
N HIS A 120 6.95 6.23 0.28
CA HIS A 120 7.71 6.93 1.30
C HIS A 120 8.91 6.08 1.75
N GLN A 121 10.06 6.73 1.94
CA GLN A 121 11.35 6.06 2.19
C GLN A 121 11.77 6.10 3.64
N CYS A 122 11.40 7.16 4.34
CA CYS A 122 11.82 7.39 5.70
C CYS A 122 10.70 6.99 6.67
N PRO A 123 10.96 6.91 7.97
CA PRO A 123 9.88 6.68 8.91
C PRO A 123 8.99 7.94 9.03
N ASP A 124 7.81 7.90 8.42
CA ASP A 124 6.73 8.88 8.66
C ASP A 124 5.44 8.12 9.02
N PRO A 125 5.02 8.13 10.30
CA PRO A 125 3.84 7.42 10.76
C PRO A 125 2.51 7.97 10.20
N GLY A 126 2.54 9.11 9.50
CA GLY A 126 1.38 9.74 8.86
C GLY A 126 1.38 9.66 7.33
N ALA A 127 2.38 9.03 6.72
CA ALA A 127 2.47 8.87 5.27
C ALA A 127 1.53 7.79 4.74
N VAL A 128 1.13 7.93 3.47
CA VAL A 128 0.43 6.87 2.73
C VAL A 128 1.41 5.78 2.34
N GLY A 129 1.14 4.53 2.72
CA GLY A 129 1.85 3.34 2.24
C GLY A 129 1.18 2.72 1.01
N TYR A 130 1.92 1.91 0.24
CA TYR A 130 1.35 1.17 -0.87
C TYR A 130 1.67 -0.33 -0.83
N VAL A 131 0.65 -1.14 -1.05
CA VAL A 131 0.75 -2.61 -0.93
C VAL A 131 0.36 -3.27 -2.26
N GLU A 132 1.23 -4.11 -2.83
CA GLU A 132 0.90 -4.91 -4.02
C GLU A 132 -0.19 -5.96 -3.69
N VAL A 133 -1.18 -6.10 -4.57
CA VAL A 133 -2.32 -7.03 -4.37
C VAL A 133 -1.90 -8.51 -4.39
N VAL A 134 -0.74 -8.82 -4.97
CA VAL A 134 -0.17 -10.17 -4.96
C VAL A 134 0.70 -10.28 -3.70
N GLN A 135 0.07 -10.56 -2.55
CA GLN A 135 0.80 -10.81 -1.30
C GLN A 135 1.69 -12.05 -1.44
N VAL A 136 3.02 -11.90 -1.35
CA VAL A 136 3.85 -12.80 -0.53
C VAL A 136 5.12 -12.05 -0.10
N ARG A 137 5.36 -12.00 1.22
CA ARG A 137 6.55 -11.49 1.94
C ARG A 137 6.51 -10.00 2.32
N PRO A 138 6.20 -9.67 3.59
CA PRO A 138 6.48 -8.36 4.18
C PRO A 138 7.98 -8.06 4.34
N GLU A 139 8.86 -9.01 4.00
CA GLU A 139 10.29 -8.97 4.33
C GLU A 139 11.18 -8.46 3.19
N THR A 140 10.67 -8.45 1.96
CA THR A 140 11.27 -7.64 0.88
C THR A 140 10.59 -6.30 0.94
N GLY A 141 11.15 -5.38 1.75
CA GLY A 141 10.73 -3.98 1.77
C GLY A 141 10.47 -3.54 0.34
N ALA A 142 9.25 -3.07 0.07
CA ALA A 142 8.89 -2.58 -1.26
C ALA A 142 9.81 -1.40 -1.53
N GLY A 143 10.94 -1.66 -2.20
CA GLY A 143 11.96 -0.65 -2.47
C GLY A 143 11.28 0.58 -3.04
N ALA A 144 11.77 1.75 -2.64
CA ALA A 144 11.10 2.99 -2.94
C ALA A 144 10.85 3.14 -4.43
N PHE A 145 9.68 3.63 -4.80
CA PHE A 145 9.32 3.72 -6.20
C PHE A 145 8.65 5.04 -6.51
N VAL A 146 8.70 5.41 -7.80
CA VAL A 146 7.85 6.43 -8.39
C VAL A 146 6.87 5.75 -9.31
N ALA A 147 5.59 6.07 -9.18
CA ALA A 147 4.54 5.47 -9.99
C ALA A 147 3.53 6.49 -10.50
N VAL A 148 2.88 6.14 -11.61
CA VAL A 148 1.78 6.89 -12.23
C VAL A 148 0.48 6.14 -12.04
N PHE A 149 -0.56 6.82 -11.59
CA PHE A 149 -1.90 6.24 -11.53
C PHE A 149 -2.38 5.90 -12.95
N ALA A 150 -2.61 4.61 -13.19
CA ALA A 150 -2.89 4.08 -14.52
C ALA A 150 -4.40 3.86 -14.75
N GLY A 151 -5.16 3.61 -13.69
CA GLY A 151 -6.60 3.44 -13.75
C GLY A 151 -7.09 2.40 -12.75
N ARG A 152 -8.36 2.02 -12.88
CA ARG A 152 -9.00 0.98 -12.06
C ARG A 152 -9.11 -0.35 -12.80
N THR A 153 -8.92 -0.35 -14.11
CA THR A 153 -9.00 -1.53 -14.96
C THR A 153 -7.73 -1.70 -15.77
N PRO A 154 -7.40 -2.94 -16.20
CA PRO A 154 -6.30 -3.19 -17.12
C PRO A 154 -6.40 -2.35 -18.40
N ALA A 155 -7.60 -2.24 -18.97
CA ALA A 155 -7.85 -1.47 -20.19
C ALA A 155 -7.51 0.02 -20.05
N GLN A 156 -7.75 0.62 -18.88
CA GLN A 156 -7.34 2.01 -18.62
C GLN A 156 -5.82 2.15 -18.45
N ALA A 157 -5.19 1.13 -17.88
CA ALA A 157 -3.79 1.17 -17.50
C ALA A 157 -2.83 0.89 -18.66
N ASP A 158 -3.22 0.02 -19.58
CA ASP A 158 -2.47 -0.38 -20.75
C ASP A 158 -1.93 0.80 -21.62
N PRO A 159 -2.74 1.82 -22.01
CA PRO A 159 -2.21 2.97 -22.74
C PRO A 159 -1.20 3.80 -21.92
N VAL A 160 -1.35 3.84 -20.59
CA VAL A 160 -0.41 4.53 -19.70
C VAL A 160 0.92 3.77 -19.65
N LEU A 161 0.87 2.44 -19.54
CA LEU A 161 2.06 1.59 -19.57
C LEU A 161 2.82 1.71 -20.88
N ARG A 162 2.13 1.63 -22.03
CA ARG A 162 2.78 1.81 -23.35
C ARG A 162 3.46 3.16 -23.47
N ARG A 163 2.82 4.23 -23.01
CA ARG A 163 3.43 5.56 -22.98
C ARG A 163 4.65 5.59 -22.07
N ALA A 164 4.53 5.01 -20.88
CA ALA A 164 5.61 4.99 -19.91
C ALA A 164 6.82 4.22 -20.43
N ARG A 165 6.65 3.06 -21.05
CA ARG A 165 7.76 2.25 -21.59
C ARG A 165 8.59 2.95 -22.67
N ARG A 166 8.02 3.93 -23.39
CA ARG A 166 8.79 4.75 -24.34
C ARG A 166 9.75 5.72 -23.65
N ILE A 167 9.49 6.08 -22.39
CA ILE A 167 10.26 7.07 -21.62
C ILE A 167 11.10 6.38 -20.54
N TYR A 168 10.54 5.35 -19.93
CA TYR A 168 11.07 4.54 -18.84
C TYR A 168 10.96 3.06 -19.25
N PRO A 169 11.97 2.51 -19.95
CA PRO A 169 11.88 1.16 -20.53
C PRO A 169 11.60 0.05 -19.50
N ALA A 170 12.08 0.22 -18.26
CA ALA A 170 11.84 -0.69 -17.15
C ALA A 170 10.43 -0.56 -16.52
N ALA A 171 9.58 0.31 -17.05
CA ALA A 171 8.25 0.54 -16.49
C ALA A 171 7.40 -0.73 -16.54
N ARG A 172 6.77 -1.03 -15.40
CA ARG A 172 5.91 -2.20 -15.22
C ARG A 172 4.58 -1.84 -14.61
N LEU A 173 3.57 -2.61 -14.95
CA LEU A 173 2.24 -2.47 -14.41
C LEU A 173 2.12 -3.29 -13.12
N VAL A 174 1.59 -2.66 -12.08
CA VAL A 174 1.28 -3.30 -10.79
C VAL A 174 -0.15 -2.99 -10.39
N ARG A 175 -0.69 -3.83 -9.51
CA ARG A 175 -1.96 -3.58 -8.84
C ARG A 175 -1.67 -3.30 -7.36
N LEU A 176 -2.11 -2.16 -6.86
CA LEU A 176 -1.81 -1.64 -5.53
C LEU A 176 -3.08 -1.35 -4.73
N PHE A 177 -2.92 -1.32 -3.40
CA PHE A 177 -3.74 -0.57 -2.47
C PHE A 177 -2.93 0.61 -1.92
N ALA A 178 -3.59 1.72 -1.63
CA ALA A 178 -3.04 2.78 -0.79
C ALA A 178 -3.54 2.56 0.65
N THR A 179 -2.66 2.66 1.63
CA THR A 179 -2.98 2.48 3.05
C THR A 179 -2.61 3.71 3.85
N TRP A 180 -3.37 3.99 4.89
CA TRP A 180 -3.05 5.03 5.86
C TRP A 180 -3.65 4.64 7.21
N SER A 181 -2.91 4.86 8.29
CA SER A 181 -3.42 4.73 9.64
C SER A 181 -3.01 5.95 10.46
N ARG A 182 -3.87 6.37 11.38
CA ARG A 182 -3.49 7.34 12.39
C ARG A 182 -2.74 6.61 13.49
N THR A 183 -1.42 6.52 13.37
CA THR A 183 -0.59 5.96 14.43
C THR A 183 -0.57 6.96 15.59
N VAL A 184 -1.09 6.54 16.74
CA VAL A 184 -0.87 7.28 17.99
C VAL A 184 0.35 6.65 18.63
N PRO A 185 1.39 7.43 19.00
CA PRO A 185 2.53 6.88 19.72
C PRO A 185 2.01 6.10 20.92
N GLN A 186 2.27 4.80 20.96
CA GLN A 186 2.04 4.05 22.18
C GLN A 186 3.06 4.60 23.18
N HIS A 187 2.64 5.49 24.07
CA HIS A 187 3.45 5.80 25.24
C HIS A 187 3.77 4.45 25.89
N PRO A 188 5.05 4.04 26.02
CA PRO A 188 5.35 2.89 26.83
C PRO A 188 4.75 3.18 28.20
N ALA A 189 3.97 2.24 28.73
CA ALA A 189 3.36 2.35 30.04
C ALA A 189 4.45 2.36 31.13
N GLY A 190 5.23 3.43 31.20
CA GLY A 190 6.15 3.73 32.27
C GLY A 190 5.33 4.32 33.40
N ARG A 191 4.72 3.43 34.21
CA ARG A 191 4.48 3.74 35.62
C ARG A 191 5.85 3.92 36.26
N GLY A 192 6.41 5.12 36.12
CA GLY A 192 7.44 5.62 37.01
C GLY A 192 6.79 5.87 38.36
N GLY A 193 6.67 4.82 39.17
CA GLY A 193 6.46 5.01 40.60
C GLY A 193 7.61 5.88 41.11
N HIS A 194 7.29 7.08 41.58
CA HIS A 194 8.23 7.88 42.35
C HIS A 194 8.59 7.08 43.59
N VAL A 195 9.75 6.41 43.57
CA VAL A 195 10.41 5.97 44.79
C VAL A 195 10.88 7.25 45.49
N ARG A 196 10.10 7.73 46.45
CA ARG A 196 10.58 8.68 47.46
C ARG A 196 11.65 7.95 48.27
N MET A 197 12.92 8.22 47.97
CA MET A 197 13.98 7.95 48.93
C MET A 197 13.85 8.98 50.06
N SER A 198 13.27 8.57 51.18
CA SER A 198 13.39 9.30 52.45
C SER A 198 14.83 9.17 52.94
N THR A 199 15.64 10.20 52.73
CA THR A 199 16.90 10.36 53.47
C THR A 199 16.58 10.86 54.87
N SER A 200 16.60 9.94 55.84
CA SER A 200 16.68 10.30 57.26
C SER A 200 18.10 10.79 57.53
N VAL A 201 18.26 12.11 57.72
CA VAL A 201 19.48 12.71 58.26
C VAL A 201 19.38 12.62 59.79
N THR A 202 20.17 11.74 60.39
CA THR A 202 20.39 11.75 61.85
C THR A 202 21.45 12.80 62.14
N ALA A 203 21.02 13.91 62.76
CA ALA A 203 21.92 14.87 63.38
C ALA A 203 22.51 14.30 64.68
N THR A 204 23.67 14.84 65.02
CA THR A 204 24.70 14.42 65.97
C THR A 204 24.22 14.24 67.41
#